data_AF-A0A061J6F1-F1
#
_entry.id   AF-A0A061J6F1-F1
#
_cell.length_a   1.000
_cell.length_b   1.000
_cell.length_c   1.000
_cell.angle_alpha   90.00
_cell.angle_beta   90.00
_cell.angle_gamma   90.00
#
_symmetry.space_group_name_H-M   'P 1'
#
loop_
_entity.id
_entity.type
_entity.pdbx_description
1 polymer ?
#
loop_
_entity_poly.entity_id
_entity_poly.type
_entity_poly.pdbx_seq_one_letter_code
_entity_poly.pdbx_strand_id
1 'polypeptide(L)'
;MVLYVAAAPRGVWALPCATLENGRPIVGVVNVAPANLRFPRLATRIAAHEIAHALGFAYGKMAAGGMVRNVTGVRGRALSVVVSSTNAAMAAREHYDCDGIQGMELNDFNGDGTTLESHWSKRNAKDELMAPRRGCRVLRRS
;
A
#
# COMPACT_ATOMS: atom_id res chain seq x y z
N MET A 1 20.13 -3.48 3.41
CA MET A 1 19.43 -2.43 2.64
C MET A 1 19.99 -1.09 3.06
N VAL A 2 20.15 -0.16 2.11
CA VAL A 2 20.51 1.24 2.35
C VAL A 2 19.28 2.10 2.05
N LEU A 3 18.98 3.06 2.92
CA LEU A 3 17.87 3.98 2.76
C LEU A 3 18.41 5.41 2.74
N TYR A 4 18.26 6.10 1.61
CA TYR A 4 18.58 7.52 1.48
C TYR A 4 17.35 8.35 1.85
N VAL A 5 17.51 9.30 2.77
CA VAL A 5 16.42 10.15 3.26
C VAL A 5 16.71 11.60 2.91
N ALA A 6 15.74 12.25 2.27
CA ALA A 6 15.76 13.67 1.95
C ALA A 6 14.56 14.39 2.57
N ALA A 7 14.72 15.70 2.80
CA ALA A 7 13.67 16.57 3.34
C ALA A 7 13.42 17.78 2.42
N ALA A 8 13.02 17.52 1.18
CA ALA A 8 12.75 18.56 0.19
C ALA A 8 11.25 18.92 0.13
N PRO A 9 10.89 20.17 -0.25
CA PRO A 9 9.49 20.63 -0.32
C PRO A 9 8.62 19.94 -1.39
N ARG A 10 9.18 19.04 -2.20
CA ARG A 10 8.52 18.38 -3.34
C ARG A 10 7.66 17.16 -2.95
N GLY A 11 6.88 17.27 -1.86
CA GLY A 11 5.93 16.25 -1.43
C GLY A 11 6.53 15.08 -0.64
N VAL A 12 5.74 14.04 -0.40
CA VAL A 12 6.18 12.83 0.33
C VAL A 12 6.04 11.65 -0.61
N TRP A 13 7.13 10.91 -0.78
CA TRP A 13 7.21 9.78 -1.70
C TRP A 13 8.41 8.90 -1.36
N ALA A 14 8.37 7.67 -1.82
CA ALA A 14 9.50 6.76 -1.78
C ALA A 14 9.45 5.72 -2.89
N LEU A 15 10.63 5.21 -3.25
CA LEU A 15 10.76 4.11 -4.20
C LEU A 15 12.05 3.33 -3.98
N PRO A 16 12.09 2.05 -4.41
CA PRO A 16 13.34 1.31 -4.52
C PRO A 16 14.19 1.87 -5.66
N CYS A 17 15.49 2.12 -5.41
CA CYS A 17 16.47 2.58 -6.39
C CYS A 17 17.35 1.46 -6.95
N ALA A 18 17.56 0.38 -6.18
CA ALA A 18 18.30 -0.79 -6.63
C ALA A 18 17.73 -2.08 -6.05
N THR A 19 17.77 -3.14 -6.85
CA THR A 19 17.31 -4.48 -6.49
C THR A 19 18.37 -5.53 -6.82
N LEU A 20 18.34 -6.66 -6.13
CA LEU A 20 19.04 -7.87 -6.56
C LEU A 20 18.34 -8.48 -7.80
N GLU A 21 18.98 -9.47 -8.41
CA GLU A 21 18.44 -10.21 -9.57
C GLU A 21 17.06 -10.83 -9.27
N ASN A 22 16.84 -11.30 -8.04
CA ASN A 22 15.55 -11.83 -7.59
C ASN A 22 14.49 -10.74 -7.30
N GLY A 23 14.76 -9.48 -7.63
CA GLY A 23 13.85 -8.36 -7.44
C GLY A 23 13.79 -7.79 -6.02
N ARG A 24 14.55 -8.33 -5.05
CA ARG A 24 14.57 -7.82 -3.67
C ARG A 24 15.19 -6.41 -3.61
N PRO A 25 14.48 -5.39 -3.10
CA PRO A 25 15.06 -4.05 -2.89
C PRO A 25 16.25 -4.07 -1.92
N ILE A 26 17.32 -3.39 -2.31
CA ILE A 26 18.54 -3.24 -1.50
C ILE A 26 18.93 -1.78 -1.29
N VAL A 27 18.49 -0.88 -2.17
CA VAL A 27 18.62 0.56 -1.99
C VAL A 27 17.26 1.19 -2.22
N GLY A 28 16.84 2.06 -1.31
CA GLY A 28 15.62 2.86 -1.44
C GLY A 28 15.89 4.32 -1.13
N VAL A 29 15.00 5.18 -1.62
CA VAL A 29 14.99 6.60 -1.31
C VAL A 29 13.63 7.00 -0.76
N VAL A 30 13.63 7.92 0.20
CA VAL A 30 12.43 8.54 0.77
C VAL A 30 12.63 10.04 0.80
N ASN A 31 11.64 10.78 0.31
CA ASN A 31 11.55 12.22 0.55
C ASN A 31 10.41 12.51 1.53
N VAL A 32 10.70 13.28 2.57
CA VAL A 32 9.69 13.76 3.52
C VAL A 32 9.52 15.27 3.36
N ALA A 33 8.33 15.73 3.02
CA ALA A 33 8.05 17.17 2.99
C ALA A 33 8.04 17.74 4.42
N PRO A 34 8.87 18.77 4.72
CA PRO A 34 8.92 19.38 6.05
C PRO A 34 7.55 19.90 6.55
N ALA A 35 6.68 20.34 5.64
CA ALA A 35 5.33 20.80 5.96
C ALA A 35 4.46 19.74 6.65
N ASN A 36 4.75 18.45 6.46
CA ASN A 36 4.01 17.34 7.04
C ASN A 36 4.53 16.93 8.43
N LEU A 37 5.62 17.52 8.91
CA LEU A 37 6.22 17.21 10.22
C LEU A 37 5.49 17.89 11.40
N ARG A 38 4.44 18.67 11.14
CA ARG A 38 3.68 19.41 12.17
C ARG A 38 2.93 18.51 13.17
N PHE A 39 2.55 17.30 12.76
CA PHE A 39 1.82 16.35 13.59
C PHE A 39 2.62 15.05 13.71
N PRO A 40 3.39 14.85 14.81
CA PRO A 40 4.37 13.77 14.89
C PRO A 40 3.80 12.38 14.59
N ARG A 41 2.64 12.03 15.18
CA ARG A 41 1.99 10.73 14.95
C ARG A 41 1.62 10.49 13.48
N LEU A 42 1.06 11.51 12.82
CA LEU A 42 0.70 11.43 11.41
C LEU A 42 1.96 11.38 10.54
N ALA A 43 2.97 12.21 10.86
CA ALA A 43 4.24 12.23 10.16
C ALA A 43 4.97 10.87 10.23
N THR A 44 4.99 10.22 11.40
CA THR A 44 5.58 8.88 11.58
C THR A 44 4.88 7.84 10.71
N ARG A 45 3.53 7.80 10.72
CA ARG A 45 2.79 6.89 9.84
C ARG A 45 3.04 7.22 8.36
N ILE A 46 3.18 8.51 8.04
CA ILE A 46 3.52 8.96 6.69
C ILE A 46 4.85 8.41 6.22
N ALA A 47 5.90 8.63 7.01
CA ALA A 47 7.23 8.12 6.71
C ALA A 47 7.23 6.59 6.62
N ALA A 48 6.60 5.89 7.56
CA ALA A 48 6.55 4.43 7.57
C ALA A 48 5.87 3.84 6.32
N HIS A 49 4.80 4.47 5.82
CA HIS A 49 4.12 4.07 4.58
C HIS A 49 5.02 4.22 3.36
N GLU A 50 5.72 5.34 3.23
CA GLU A 50 6.67 5.53 2.14
C GLU A 50 7.86 4.56 2.24
N ILE A 51 8.39 4.36 3.45
CA ILE A 51 9.44 3.37 3.68
C ILE A 51 8.98 1.97 3.27
N ALA A 52 7.73 1.58 3.53
CA ALA A 52 7.19 0.31 3.07
C ALA A 52 7.19 0.18 1.54
N HIS A 53 6.89 1.25 0.80
CA HIS A 53 7.06 1.27 -0.66
C HIS A 53 8.52 1.08 -1.08
N ALA A 54 9.47 1.77 -0.44
CA ALA A 54 10.91 1.59 -0.70
C ALA A 54 11.38 0.15 -0.39
N LEU A 55 10.78 -0.50 0.60
CA LEU A 55 11.04 -1.90 0.98
C LEU A 55 10.44 -2.92 0.02
N GLY A 56 9.58 -2.49 -0.91
CA GLY A 56 9.01 -3.34 -1.96
C GLY A 56 7.52 -3.62 -1.84
N PHE A 57 6.78 -2.89 -0.99
CA PHE A 57 5.33 -2.90 -1.03
C PHE A 57 4.83 -2.26 -2.33
N ALA A 58 4.71 -3.08 -3.37
CA ALA A 58 4.34 -2.65 -4.72
C ALA A 58 3.54 -3.74 -5.42
N TYR A 59 2.41 -3.37 -6.03
CA TYR A 59 1.54 -4.31 -6.75
C TYR A 59 2.32 -5.13 -7.79
N GLY A 60 3.15 -4.47 -8.61
CA GLY A 60 3.96 -5.16 -9.63
C GLY A 60 4.91 -6.22 -9.04
N LYS A 61 5.47 -5.99 -7.85
CA LYS A 61 6.30 -6.98 -7.15
C LYS A 61 5.46 -8.12 -6.58
N MET A 62 4.28 -7.81 -6.03
CA MET A 62 3.34 -8.84 -5.56
C MET A 62 2.88 -9.73 -6.72
N ALA A 63 2.58 -9.15 -7.88
CA ALA A 63 2.20 -9.87 -9.08
C ALA A 63 3.33 -10.73 -9.63
N ALA A 64 4.55 -10.17 -9.76
CA ALA A 64 5.72 -10.92 -10.22
C ALA A 64 6.07 -12.08 -9.27
N GLY A 65 5.79 -11.95 -7.98
CA GLY A 65 5.95 -13.01 -6.99
C GLY A 65 4.80 -14.02 -6.93
N GLY A 66 3.81 -13.96 -7.83
CA GLY A 66 2.66 -14.87 -7.84
C GLY A 66 1.77 -14.74 -6.59
N MET A 67 1.80 -13.59 -5.91
CA MET A 67 1.08 -13.37 -4.66
C MET A 67 -0.33 -12.80 -4.84
N VAL A 68 -0.73 -12.49 -6.07
CA VAL A 68 -2.02 -11.84 -6.38
C VAL A 68 -2.94 -12.79 -7.14
N ARG A 69 -4.25 -12.62 -6.94
CA ARG A 69 -5.28 -13.36 -7.64
C ARG A 69 -6.43 -12.44 -8.05
N ASN A 70 -6.95 -12.69 -9.24
CA ASN A 70 -8.16 -12.07 -9.76
C ASN A 70 -9.40 -12.80 -9.22
N VAL A 71 -10.35 -12.04 -8.67
CA VAL A 71 -11.61 -12.54 -8.12
C VAL A 71 -12.75 -11.74 -8.73
N THR A 72 -13.77 -12.42 -9.24
CA THR A 72 -14.93 -11.80 -9.87
C THR A 72 -16.13 -11.78 -8.92
N GLY A 73 -17.09 -10.89 -9.17
CA GLY A 73 -18.35 -10.84 -8.43
C GLY A 73 -18.25 -10.30 -7.00
N VAL A 74 -17.07 -9.81 -6.57
CA VAL A 74 -16.87 -9.24 -5.25
C VAL A 74 -17.74 -7.99 -5.11
N ARG A 75 -18.85 -8.13 -4.39
CA ARG A 75 -19.85 -7.05 -4.17
C ARG A 75 -20.32 -6.43 -5.49
N GLY A 76 -20.57 -7.26 -6.50
CA GLY A 76 -21.07 -6.82 -7.81
C GLY A 76 -20.00 -6.22 -8.74
N ARG A 77 -18.72 -6.24 -8.35
CA ARG A 77 -17.62 -5.82 -9.25
C ARG A 77 -17.31 -6.90 -10.28
N ALA A 78 -17.04 -6.47 -11.51
CA ALA A 78 -16.58 -7.36 -12.58
C ALA A 78 -15.26 -8.04 -12.22
N LEU A 79 -14.34 -7.28 -11.62
CA LEU A 79 -13.02 -7.76 -11.21
C LEU A 79 -12.59 -7.08 -9.91
N SER A 80 -11.91 -7.83 -9.06
CA SER A 80 -11.19 -7.35 -7.88
C SER A 80 -9.90 -8.15 -7.76
N VAL A 81 -8.83 -7.50 -7.32
CA VAL A 81 -7.53 -8.17 -7.15
C VAL A 81 -7.22 -8.27 -5.67
N VAL A 82 -6.92 -9.49 -5.23
CA VAL A 82 -6.58 -9.80 -3.85
C VAL A 82 -5.15 -10.29 -3.76
N VAL A 83 -4.45 -9.94 -2.69
CA VAL A 83 -3.18 -10.55 -2.31
C VAL A 83 -3.49 -11.82 -1.53
N SER A 84 -3.26 -12.97 -2.16
CA SER A 84 -3.61 -14.31 -1.69
C SER A 84 -2.39 -15.12 -1.24
N SER A 85 -1.28 -14.48 -0.88
CA SER A 85 -0.18 -15.16 -0.22
C SER A 85 -0.64 -15.73 1.13
N THR A 86 -0.02 -16.82 1.59
CA THR A 86 -0.41 -17.51 2.83
C THR A 86 -0.54 -16.55 4.01
N ASN A 87 0.46 -15.68 4.20
CA ASN A 87 0.46 -14.73 5.32
C ASN A 87 -0.63 -13.66 5.19
N ALA A 88 -0.84 -13.11 3.98
CA ALA A 88 -1.87 -12.10 3.77
C ALA A 88 -3.28 -12.68 3.96
N ALA A 89 -3.53 -13.88 3.46
CA ALA A 89 -4.80 -14.57 3.63
C ALA A 89 -5.06 -14.93 5.09
N MET A 90 -4.07 -15.48 5.81
CA MET A 90 -4.21 -15.78 7.24
C MET A 90 -4.50 -14.51 8.06
N ALA A 91 -3.72 -13.44 7.87
CA ALA A 91 -3.92 -12.18 8.57
C ALA A 91 -5.30 -11.57 8.28
N ALA A 92 -5.80 -11.69 7.03
CA ALA A 92 -7.13 -11.22 6.69
C ALA A 92 -8.24 -12.06 7.36
N ARG A 93 -8.10 -13.39 7.37
CA ARG A 93 -9.07 -14.28 8.07
C ARG A 93 -9.16 -13.95 9.55
N GLU A 94 -8.01 -13.80 10.20
CA GLU A 94 -7.93 -13.45 11.62
C GLU A 94 -8.53 -12.07 11.89
N HIS A 95 -8.18 -11.05 11.10
CA HIS A 95 -8.64 -9.69 11.32
C HIS A 95 -10.16 -9.51 11.11
N TYR A 96 -10.74 -10.22 10.13
CA TYR A 96 -12.16 -10.08 9.77
C TYR A 96 -13.03 -11.24 10.30
N ASP A 97 -12.47 -12.18 11.05
CA ASP A 97 -13.15 -13.38 11.56
C ASP A 97 -13.92 -14.12 10.46
N CYS A 98 -13.25 -14.42 9.35
CA CYS A 98 -13.88 -15.01 8.18
C CYS A 98 -12.96 -15.97 7.42
N ASP A 99 -13.10 -17.26 7.69
CA ASP A 99 -12.28 -18.33 7.10
C ASP A 99 -12.34 -18.40 5.57
N GLY A 100 -13.48 -18.02 4.98
CA GLY A 100 -13.70 -18.01 3.54
C GLY A 100 -12.93 -16.92 2.78
N ILE A 101 -12.32 -15.95 3.47
CA ILE A 101 -11.52 -14.91 2.81
C ILE A 101 -10.31 -15.55 2.13
N GLN A 102 -10.14 -15.23 0.85
CA GLN A 102 -9.05 -15.74 0.01
C GLN A 102 -7.78 -14.90 0.08
N GLY A 103 -7.85 -13.68 0.62
CA GLY A 103 -6.76 -12.73 0.64
C GLY A 103 -7.22 -11.31 0.97
N MET A 104 -6.27 -10.38 0.99
CA MET A 104 -6.56 -8.97 1.24
C MET A 104 -6.74 -8.21 -0.09
N GLU A 105 -7.85 -7.52 -0.25
CA GLU A 105 -8.15 -6.74 -1.47
C GLU A 105 -7.21 -5.54 -1.63
N LEU A 106 -6.66 -5.34 -2.82
CA LEU A 106 -5.91 -4.15 -3.19
C LEU A 106 -6.85 -2.97 -3.49
N ASN A 107 -6.37 -1.76 -3.27
CA ASN A 107 -7.12 -0.58 -3.66
C ASN A 107 -7.16 -0.46 -5.17
N ASP A 108 -8.34 -0.14 -5.68
CA ASP A 108 -8.59 0.06 -7.10
C ASP A 108 -9.39 1.34 -7.25
N PHE A 109 -8.81 2.29 -7.99
CA PHE A 109 -9.35 3.64 -8.11
C PHE A 109 -10.70 3.68 -8.84
N ASN A 110 -10.81 2.93 -9.95
CA ASN A 110 -12.02 2.81 -10.76
C ASN A 110 -12.97 1.70 -10.27
N GLY A 111 -12.44 0.69 -9.56
CA GLY A 111 -13.22 -0.44 -9.07
C GLY A 111 -13.59 -1.46 -10.15
N ASP A 112 -12.91 -1.45 -11.30
CA ASP A 112 -13.08 -2.34 -12.45
C ASP A 112 -11.87 -3.30 -12.65
N GLY A 113 -10.89 -3.24 -11.76
CA GLY A 113 -9.65 -4.01 -11.77
C GLY A 113 -8.54 -3.43 -12.67
N THR A 114 -8.74 -2.28 -13.30
CA THR A 114 -7.77 -1.70 -14.27
C THR A 114 -6.82 -0.68 -13.65
N THR A 115 -7.17 -0.11 -12.49
CA THR A 115 -6.41 0.96 -11.83
C THR A 115 -5.95 0.56 -10.43
N LEU A 116 -5.26 -0.58 -10.37
CA LEU A 116 -4.74 -1.13 -9.11
C LEU A 116 -3.63 -0.26 -8.56
N GLU A 117 -3.78 0.12 -7.29
CA GLU A 117 -2.77 0.85 -6.55
C GLU A 117 -1.94 -0.13 -5.69
N SER A 118 -0.74 0.31 -5.31
CA SER A 118 0.10 -0.43 -4.36
C SER A 118 -0.35 -0.18 -2.92
N HIS A 119 -1.65 -0.28 -2.66
CA HIS A 119 -2.27 0.02 -1.38
C HIS A 119 -3.33 -1.01 -1.06
N TRP A 120 -3.63 -1.21 0.23
CA TRP A 120 -4.80 -1.99 0.61
C TRP A 120 -6.09 -1.25 0.31
N SER A 121 -7.14 -1.99 -0.02
CA SER A 121 -8.48 -1.44 -0.19
C SER A 121 -8.86 -0.59 1.01
N LYS A 122 -9.04 0.71 0.77
CA LYS A 122 -9.44 1.66 1.83
C LYS A 122 -10.76 1.28 2.48
N ARG A 123 -11.64 0.62 1.72
CA ARG A 123 -12.94 0.15 2.22
C ARG A 123 -12.76 -0.83 3.37
N ASN A 124 -11.79 -1.73 3.26
CA ASN A 124 -11.63 -2.83 4.20
C ASN A 124 -10.58 -2.49 5.28
N ALA A 125 -9.53 -1.75 4.93
CA ALA A 125 -8.38 -1.49 5.80
C ALA A 125 -8.10 0.02 5.98
N LYS A 126 -9.13 0.86 6.12
CA LYS A 126 -9.04 2.34 6.12
C LYS A 126 -7.91 2.93 6.97
N ASP A 127 -7.69 2.39 8.16
CA ASP A 127 -6.74 2.88 9.15
C ASP A 127 -5.44 2.07 9.20
N GLU A 128 -5.25 1.11 8.28
CA GLU A 128 -4.02 0.35 8.10
C GLU A 128 -2.90 1.24 7.54
N LEU A 129 -1.64 0.88 7.78
CA LEU A 129 -0.48 1.66 7.36
C LEU A 129 -0.46 1.93 5.85
N MET A 130 -0.80 0.93 5.03
CA MET A 130 -0.75 0.92 3.56
C MET A 130 -2.10 1.18 2.88
N ALA A 131 -3.08 1.72 3.60
CA ALA A 131 -4.28 2.26 2.97
C ALA A 131 -3.98 3.57 2.22
N PRO A 132 -4.68 3.86 1.11
CA PRO A 132 -4.45 5.09 0.36
C PRO A 132 -4.92 6.29 1.19
N ARG A 133 -4.08 7.32 1.23
CA ARG A 133 -4.36 8.56 1.97
C ARG A 133 -5.26 9.53 1.23
N ARG A 134 -5.44 9.34 -0.08
CA ARG A 134 -6.35 10.16 -0.88
C ARG A 134 -7.78 9.84 -0.45
N GLY A 135 -8.38 10.79 0.24
CA GLY A 135 -9.73 10.73 0.78
C GLY A 135 -9.81 10.93 2.30
N CYS A 136 -8.74 11.37 2.95
CA CYS A 136 -8.90 12.38 3.99
C CYS A 136 -8.67 13.73 3.32
N ARG A 137 -9.68 14.23 2.61
CA ARG A 137 -9.80 15.67 2.43
C ARG A 137 -10.08 16.15 3.86
N VAL A 138 -9.05 16.62 4.55
CA VAL A 138 -9.24 17.41 5.75
C VAL A 138 -10.25 18.46 5.34
N LEU A 139 -11.47 18.37 5.87
CA LEU A 139 -12.39 19.49 5.83
C LEU A 139 -11.60 20.64 6.46
N ARG A 140 -11.04 21.50 5.62
CA ARG A 140 -10.77 22.87 6.01
C ARG A 140 -12.14 23.41 6.37
N ARG A 141 -12.49 23.33 7.67
CA ARG A 141 -13.44 24.26 8.23
C ARG A 141 -12.82 25.63 7.99
N SER A 142 -13.34 26.30 6.99
CA SER A 142 -13.24 27.75 6.78
C SER A 142 -14.67 28.23 6.91
#